data_AF-A0A660PDG1-F1
#
_entry.id   AF-A0A660PDG1-F1
#
_cell.length_a   1.000
_cell.length_b   1.000
_cell.length_c   1.000
_cell.angle_alpha   90.00
_cell.angle_beta   90.00
_cell.angle_gamma   90.00
#
_symmetry.space_group_name_H-M   'P 1'
#
loop_
_entity.id
_entity.type
_entity.pdbx_description
1 polymer ?
#
loop_
_entity_poly.entity_id
_entity_poly.type
_entity_poly.pdbx_seq_one_letter_code
_entity_poly.pdbx_strand_id
1 'polypeptide(L)' 'TADGSQQGETPRDEDKMMTAEEVAEYLAKGIIKRKREIILTSQGKLTVTLNKFFPKMMDKIVFNHMSKEPDSPLKK' A
#
# COMPACT_ATOMS: atom_id res chain seq x y z
N THR A 1 4.18 -14.30 10.47
CA THR A 1 4.88 -14.82 11.67
C THR A 1 5.75 -13.75 12.32
N ALA A 2 5.52 -13.44 13.62
CA ALA A 2 6.26 -12.44 14.41
C ALA A 2 7.60 -12.98 14.99
N ASP A 3 7.95 -14.20 14.59
CA ASP A 3 9.03 -15.06 15.08
C ASP A 3 10.30 -14.99 14.21
N GLY A 4 10.34 -14.10 13.22
CA GLY A 4 11.52 -13.85 12.39
C GLY A 4 11.82 -14.93 11.36
N SER A 5 10.93 -15.92 11.21
CA SER A 5 10.98 -16.91 10.14
C SER A 5 10.90 -16.24 8.76
N GLN A 6 11.56 -16.80 7.75
CA GLN A 6 11.49 -16.30 6.38
C GLN A 6 10.02 -16.32 5.88
N GLN A 7 9.47 -15.15 5.57
CA GLN A 7 8.13 -15.02 5.02
C GLN A 7 8.15 -15.52 3.56
N GLY A 8 7.64 -16.73 3.33
CA GLY A 8 7.66 -17.38 2.02
C GLY A 8 6.60 -16.87 1.04
N GLU A 9 5.36 -16.70 1.53
CA GLU A 9 4.21 -16.22 0.73
C GLU A 9 3.69 -14.90 1.28
N THR A 10 3.08 -14.08 0.43
CA THR A 10 2.53 -12.80 0.87
C THR A 10 1.33 -13.07 1.79
N PRO A 11 1.21 -12.39 2.95
CA PRO A 11 0.07 -12.56 3.84
C PRO A 11 -1.22 -11.90 3.29
N ARG A 12 -1.20 -11.44 2.03
CA ARG A 12 -2.24 -10.64 1.40
C ARG A 12 -2.99 -11.48 0.38
N ASP A 13 -4.25 -11.16 0.22
CA ASP A 13 -5.13 -11.78 -0.77
C ASP A 13 -4.78 -11.24 -2.17
N GLU A 14 -3.99 -11.99 -2.93
CA GLU A 14 -3.49 -11.57 -4.26
C GLU A 14 -4.60 -11.43 -5.30
N ASP A 15 -5.69 -12.19 -5.17
CA ASP A 15 -6.86 -12.10 -6.05
C ASP A 15 -7.56 -10.74 -5.97
N LYS A 16 -7.40 -10.03 -4.85
CA LYS A 16 -7.94 -8.67 -4.65
C LYS A 16 -6.96 -7.57 -5.03
N MET A 17 -5.75 -7.92 -5.46
CA MET A 17 -4.75 -6.96 -5.91
C MET A 17 -4.84 -6.72 -7.41
N MET A 18 -4.33 -5.57 -7.84
CA MET A 18 -4.22 -5.25 -9.27
C MET A 18 -3.23 -6.22 -9.92
N THR A 19 -3.56 -6.71 -11.12
CA THR A 19 -2.71 -7.64 -11.86
C THR A 19 -1.41 -6.97 -12.32
N ALA A 20 -0.37 -7.76 -12.58
CA ALA A 20 0.91 -7.24 -13.04
C ALA A 20 0.79 -6.53 -14.39
N GLU A 21 -0.08 -7.04 -15.26
CA GLU A 21 -0.37 -6.51 -16.59
C GLU A 21 -0.99 -5.11 -16.52
N GLU A 22 -1.98 -4.92 -15.66
CA GLU A 22 -2.61 -3.60 -15.44
C GLU A 22 -1.60 -2.59 -14.89
N VAL A 23 -0.76 -3.01 -13.93
CA VAL A 23 0.31 -2.15 -13.38
C VAL A 23 1.28 -1.71 -14.49
N ALA A 24 1.67 -2.63 -15.38
CA ALA A 24 2.56 -2.33 -16.50
C ALA A 24 1.95 -1.30 -17.46
N GLU A 25 0.65 -1.39 -17.74
CA GLU A 25 -0.05 -0.42 -18.59
C GLU A 25 -0.07 0.99 -17.97
N TYR A 26 -0.35 1.08 -16.66
CA TYR A 26 -0.30 2.37 -15.95
C TYR A 26 1.10 2.97 -15.95
N LEU A 27 2.14 2.15 -15.77
CA LEU A 27 3.53 2.58 -15.80
C LEU A 27 3.91 3.12 -17.17
N ALA A 28 3.58 2.40 -18.25
CA ALA A 28 3.84 2.82 -19.62
C ALA A 28 3.19 4.18 -19.93
N LYS A 29 1.91 4.36 -19.57
CA LYS A 29 1.20 5.64 -19.69
C LYS A 29 1.89 6.76 -18.90
N GLY A 30 2.44 6.43 -17.74
CA GLY A 30 3.23 7.31 -16.90
C GLY A 30 4.51 7.82 -17.52
N ILE A 31 5.28 6.88 -18.07
CA ILE A 31 6.56 7.14 -18.73
C ILE A 31 6.35 8.06 -19.94
N ILE A 32 5.36 7.76 -20.79
CA ILE A 32 5.01 8.59 -21.96
C ILE A 32 4.68 10.03 -21.53
N LYS A 33 3.95 10.20 -20.42
CA LYS A 33 3.58 11.50 -19.86
C LYS A 33 4.68 12.14 -19.01
N ARG A 34 5.88 11.53 -18.93
CA ARG A 34 7.01 11.93 -18.08
C ARG A 34 6.61 12.23 -16.64
N LYS A 35 5.72 11.42 -16.07
CA LYS A 35 5.33 11.57 -14.66
C LYS A 35 6.40 10.99 -13.75
N ARG A 36 6.89 11.80 -12.80
CA ARG A 36 7.86 11.38 -11.78
C ARG A 36 7.28 10.32 -10.83
N GLU A 37 6.01 10.47 -10.46
CA GLU A 37 5.28 9.56 -9.56
C GLU A 37 3.85 9.39 -10.06
N ILE A 38 3.27 8.20 -9.83
CA ILE A 38 1.88 7.88 -10.18
C ILE A 38 1.26 7.12 -9.02
N ILE A 39 0.11 7.60 -8.58
CA ILE A 39 -0.69 6.94 -7.55
C ILE A 39 -1.85 6.26 -8.27
N LEU A 40 -1.83 4.93 -8.26
CA LEU A 40 -2.69 4.10 -9.11
C LEU A 40 -4.14 4.04 -8.59
N THR A 41 -4.31 3.95 -7.28
CA THR A 41 -5.63 3.77 -6.67
C THR A 41 -6.27 5.11 -6.28
N SER A 42 -7.60 5.19 -6.36
CA SER A 42 -8.37 6.34 -5.87
C SER A 42 -8.17 6.55 -4.37
N GLN A 43 -8.16 5.46 -3.60
CA GLN A 43 -7.83 5.46 -2.19
C GLN A 43 -6.42 6.00 -1.94
N GLY A 44 -5.41 5.55 -2.70
CA GLY A 44 -4.04 6.05 -2.55
C GLY A 44 -3.92 7.55 -2.80
N LYS A 45 -4.64 8.11 -3.78
CA LYS A 45 -4.66 9.56 -4.04
C LYS A 45 -5.24 10.32 -2.85
N LEU A 46 -6.31 9.80 -2.25
CA LEU A 46 -6.87 10.36 -1.04
C LEU A 46 -5.89 10.25 0.13
N THR A 47 -5.25 9.10 0.31
CA THR A 47 -4.24 8.88 1.37
C THR A 47 -3.07 9.84 1.26
N VAL A 48 -2.52 10.08 0.07
CA VAL A 48 -1.44 11.07 -0.13
C VAL A 48 -1.92 12.48 0.19
N THR A 49 -3.16 12.80 -0.16
CA THR A 49 -3.77 14.10 0.15
C THR A 49 -3.96 14.27 1.66
N LEU A 50 -4.50 13.27 2.34
CA LEU A 50 -4.68 13.27 3.79
C LEU A 50 -3.36 13.31 4.55
N ASN A 51 -2.34 12.58 4.10
CA ASN A 51 -0.99 12.65 4.66
C ASN A 51 -0.40 14.06 4.56
N LYS A 52 -0.67 14.77 3.46
CA LYS A 52 -0.19 16.14 3.26
C LYS A 52 -0.84 17.13 4.23
N PHE A 53 -2.12 16.96 4.57
CA PHE A 53 -2.87 17.91 5.42
C PHE A 53 -2.94 17.51 6.90
N PHE A 54 -2.93 16.21 7.20
CA PHE A 54 -3.13 15.66 8.55
C PHE A 54 -2.18 14.50 8.85
N PRO A 55 -0.84 14.70 8.81
CA PRO A 55 0.14 13.63 8.95
C PRO A 55 -0.01 12.87 10.29
N LYS A 56 -0.13 13.60 11.40
CA LYS A 56 -0.28 13.00 12.75
C LYS A 56 -1.51 12.09 12.89
N MET A 57 -2.61 12.43 12.21
CA MET A 57 -3.82 11.61 12.23
C MET A 57 -3.62 10.36 11.36
N MET A 58 -2.98 10.52 10.20
CA MET A 58 -2.74 9.42 9.28
C MET A 58 -1.78 8.39 9.88
N ASP A 59 -0.75 8.81 10.63
CA ASP A 59 0.14 7.91 11.36
C ASP A 59 -0.63 6.95 12.28
N LYS A 60 -1.63 7.48 13.00
CA LYS A 60 -2.50 6.68 13.89
C LYS A 60 -3.39 5.70 13.10
N ILE A 61 -3.90 6.13 11.94
CA ILE A 61 -4.72 5.29 11.06
C ILE A 61 -3.88 4.15 10.47
N VAL A 62 -2.68 4.45 9.96
CA VAL A 62 -1.75 3.47 9.41
C VAL A 62 -1.35 2.45 10.47
N PHE A 63 -0.95 2.92 11.66
CA PHE A 63 -0.62 2.05 12.79
C PHE A 63 -1.78 1.10 13.14
N ASN A 64 -3.00 1.63 13.23
CA ASN A 64 -4.20 0.82 13.50
C ASN A 64 -4.59 -0.12 12.36
N HIS A 65 -4.22 0.19 11.12
CA HIS A 65 -4.47 -0.68 9.97
C HIS A 65 -3.47 -1.83 9.96
N MET A 66 -2.18 -1.53 10.15
CA MET A 66 -1.12 -2.53 10.21
C MET A 66 -1.26 -3.44 11.43
N SER A 67 -1.72 -2.96 12.59
CA SER A 67 -1.97 -3.81 13.76
C SER A 67 -3.12 -4.80 13.56
N LYS A 68 -3.98 -4.58 12.56
CA LYS A 68 -5.08 -5.50 12.21
C LYS A 68 -4.68 -6.56 11.19
N GLU A 69 -3.52 -6.43 10.55
CA GLU A 69 -3.03 -7.43 9.61
C GLU A 69 -2.81 -8.79 10.30
N PRO A 70 -3.05 -9.92 9.60
CA PRO A 70 -2.71 -11.25 10.08
C PRO A 70 -1.22 -11.29 10.46
N ASP A 71 -0.88 -11.87 11.60
CA ASP A 71 0.51 -11.95 12.13
C ASP A 71 1.26 -10.62 12.30
N SER A 72 0.56 -9.49 12.47
CA SER A 72 1.23 -8.21 12.72
C SER A 72 1.98 -8.22 14.06
N PRO A 73 3.29 -7.91 14.09
CA PRO A 73 4.08 -7.76 15.33
C PRO A 73 3.65 -6.53 16.15
N LEU A 74 2.72 -5.73 15.61
CA LEU A 74 2.16 -4.53 16.23
C LEU A 74 0.89 -4.82 17.03
N LYS A 75 0.37 -6.07 17.01
CA LYS A 75 -0.69 -6.50 17.93
C LYS A 75 -0.12 -6.52 19.35
N LYS A 76 -0.77 -5.78 20.25
CA LYS A 76 -0.65 -6.03 21.69
C LYS A 76 -1.40 -7.31 22.05
#